data_AF-A0AAD2CNB5-F1
#
_entry.id   AF-A0AAD2CNB5-F1
#
_cell.length_a   1.000
_cell.length_b   1.000
_cell.length_c   1.000
_cell.angle_alpha   90.00
_cell.angle_beta   90.00
_cell.angle_gamma   90.00
#
_symmetry.space_group_name_H-M   'P 1'
#
loop_
_entity.id
_entity.type
_entity.pdbx_description
1 polymer ?
#
loop_
_entity_poly.entity_id
_entity_poly.type
_entity_poly.pdbx_seq_one_letter_code
_entity_poly.pdbx_strand_id
1 'polypeptide(L)'
;MNSNSQGIPIEDALSILSLRKPHHHADCNSIGDRAKHMGQTIDLLETTTTTAERGNEEIRIRDEERHKKVQNELNEMPESELLQAVLRVQEDRVKTYKNYETDLGTVLHTGNMTGYPDACLSATASFSVLSETVNAIQSVLEQREQKELVGLLKQLQGYEKDKLHITAAHHLERIRKRNEEMQPNCDPRNMKLLEDGVASLQHKINATVDNINETIDEIRCMLLDLDDQ
;
A
#
# COMPACT_ATOMS: atom_id res chain seq x y z
N MET A 1 7.83 2.30 -54.02
CA MET A 1 7.94 0.87 -54.40
C MET A 1 8.64 0.18 -53.23
N ASN A 2 7.88 -0.12 -52.17
CA ASN A 2 7.22 -1.40 -51.86
C ASN A 2 8.21 -2.49 -51.41
N SER A 3 8.43 -2.55 -50.10
CA SER A 3 8.90 -3.74 -49.39
C SER A 3 7.77 -4.20 -48.47
N ASN A 4 7.04 -5.23 -48.91
CA ASN A 4 5.96 -5.89 -48.18
C ASN A 4 6.49 -6.54 -46.89
N SER A 5 6.03 -6.08 -45.74
CA SER A 5 6.15 -6.81 -44.47
C SER A 5 4.82 -7.50 -44.16
N GLN A 6 4.54 -8.61 -44.83
CA GLN A 6 3.45 -9.49 -44.41
C GLN A 6 3.97 -10.40 -43.29
N GLY A 7 3.54 -10.10 -42.06
CA GLY A 7 3.65 -11.03 -40.94
C GLY A 7 2.79 -12.27 -41.17
N ILE A 8 3.16 -13.37 -40.50
CA ILE A 8 2.40 -14.62 -40.58
C ILE A 8 1.05 -14.40 -39.88
N PRO A 9 -0.08 -14.76 -40.50
CA PRO A 9 -1.39 -14.71 -39.86
C PRO A 9 -1.39 -15.55 -38.57
N ILE A 10 -2.00 -15.03 -37.52
CA ILE A 10 -1.97 -15.68 -36.20
C ILE A 10 -2.62 -17.07 -36.23
N GLU A 11 -3.56 -17.28 -37.15
CA GLU A 11 -4.25 -18.55 -37.39
C GLU A 11 -3.29 -19.63 -37.91
N ASP A 12 -2.33 -19.26 -38.77
CA ASP A 12 -1.29 -20.17 -39.27
C ASP A 12 -0.28 -20.52 -38.17
N ALA A 13 0.07 -19.54 -37.32
CA ALA A 13 0.94 -19.77 -36.17
C ALA A 13 0.31 -20.74 -35.15
N LEU A 14 -1.00 -20.65 -34.92
CA LEU A 14 -1.74 -21.54 -34.02
C LEU A 14 -1.94 -22.94 -34.62
N SER A 15 -2.10 -23.05 -35.94
CA SER A 15 -2.14 -24.34 -36.64
C SER A 15 -0.82 -25.12 -36.50
N ILE A 16 0.32 -24.43 -36.55
CA ILE A 16 1.65 -25.03 -36.34
C ILE A 16 1.83 -25.57 -34.91
N LEU A 17 1.26 -24.90 -33.91
CA LEU A 17 1.32 -25.35 -32.52
C LEU A 17 0.40 -26.56 -32.26
N SER A 18 -0.77 -26.57 -32.92
CA SER A 18 -1.75 -27.66 -32.89
C SER A 18 -1.23 -28.98 -33.47
N LEU A 19 -0.32 -28.92 -34.45
CA LEU A 19 0.27 -30.10 -35.09
C LEU A 19 1.37 -30.79 -34.28
N ARG A 20 1.75 -30.29 -33.09
CA ARG A 20 2.76 -30.92 -32.25
C ARG A 20 2.20 -32.16 -31.56
N LYS A 21 2.62 -33.34 -32.02
CA LYS A 21 2.39 -34.59 -31.30
C LYS A 21 3.11 -34.54 -29.93
N PRO A 22 2.47 -34.97 -28.83
CA PRO A 22 3.11 -35.04 -27.53
C PRO A 22 4.29 -36.02 -27.59
N HIS A 23 5.49 -35.53 -27.30
CA HIS A 23 6.67 -36.36 -27.20
C HIS A 23 6.57 -37.25 -25.95
N HIS A 24 6.50 -38.56 -26.16
CA HIS A 24 6.66 -39.56 -25.12
C HIS A 24 8.16 -39.70 -24.83
N HIS A 25 8.65 -39.06 -23.77
CA HIS A 25 10.01 -39.24 -23.28
C HIS A 25 10.10 -40.51 -22.44
N ALA A 26 10.30 -41.65 -23.11
CA ALA A 26 11.02 -42.77 -22.51
C ALA A 26 12.52 -42.49 -22.68
N ASP A 27 13.32 -42.73 -21.65
CA ASP A 27 14.77 -42.51 -21.57
C ASP A 27 15.27 -41.07 -21.38
N CYS A 28 15.14 -40.61 -20.13
CA CYS A 28 16.02 -39.62 -19.51
C CYS A 28 16.18 -39.97 -18.01
N ASN A 29 16.64 -41.19 -17.73
CA ASN A 29 17.13 -41.58 -16.40
C ASN A 29 18.66 -41.45 -16.40
N SER A 30 19.19 -40.30 -15.94
CA SER A 30 20.54 -40.18 -15.33
C SER A 30 21.00 -38.72 -15.13
N ILE A 31 20.14 -37.88 -14.56
CA ILE A 31 20.61 -36.62 -13.95
C ILE A 31 20.43 -36.78 -12.44
N GLY A 32 21.55 -37.01 -11.78
CA GLY A 32 21.62 -37.33 -10.35
C GLY A 32 20.94 -36.29 -9.47
N ASP A 33 20.48 -36.77 -8.31
CA ASP A 33 19.76 -36.04 -7.26
C ASP A 33 20.59 -34.94 -6.57
N ARG A 34 21.42 -34.18 -7.31
CA ARG A 34 22.08 -32.95 -6.83
C ARG A 34 21.64 -31.69 -7.57
N ALA A 35 20.97 -31.80 -8.72
CA ALA A 35 20.55 -30.64 -9.52
C ALA A 35 19.12 -30.14 -9.26
N LYS A 36 18.31 -30.84 -8.43
CA LYS A 36 16.92 -30.44 -8.11
C LYS A 36 16.82 -29.26 -7.12
N HIS A 37 17.93 -28.76 -6.58
CA HIS A 37 17.95 -27.76 -5.51
C HIS A 37 18.55 -26.40 -5.91
N MET A 38 18.87 -26.18 -7.20
CA MET A 38 19.48 -24.91 -7.65
C MET A 38 18.47 -23.88 -8.18
N GLY A 39 17.17 -24.19 -8.11
CA GLY A 39 16.14 -23.16 -8.11
C GLY A 39 15.92 -22.71 -6.67
N GLN A 40 16.25 -21.46 -6.34
CA GLN A 40 15.73 -20.81 -5.14
C GLN A 40 14.22 -20.62 -5.32
N THR A 41 13.46 -21.67 -5.05
CA THR A 41 12.07 -21.54 -4.65
C THR A 41 12.11 -21.05 -3.21
N ILE A 42 11.66 -19.83 -2.96
CA ILE A 42 11.34 -19.41 -1.59
C ILE A 42 10.07 -20.16 -1.22
N ASP A 43 10.24 -21.34 -0.62
CA ASP A 43 9.20 -22.01 0.16
C ASP A 43 9.01 -21.21 1.45
N LEU A 44 8.13 -20.20 1.40
CA LEU A 44 7.58 -19.58 2.59
C LEU A 44 6.49 -20.51 3.15
N LEU A 45 6.95 -21.48 3.95
CA LEU A 45 6.23 -22.18 5.02
C LEU A 45 5.13 -23.17 4.60
N GLU A 46 5.56 -24.40 4.32
CA GLU A 46 4.71 -25.59 4.46
C GLU A 46 5.43 -26.64 5.32
N THR A 47 5.19 -26.60 6.64
CA THR A 47 5.36 -27.64 7.70
C THR A 47 5.36 -26.89 9.06
N THR A 48 4.46 -27.08 10.03
CA THR A 48 3.92 -28.31 10.64
C THR A 48 2.54 -28.06 11.28
N THR A 49 1.53 -28.84 10.92
CA THR A 49 0.08 -28.64 11.11
C THR A 49 -0.52 -29.22 12.40
N THR A 50 0.11 -29.10 13.57
CA THR A 50 -0.61 -29.45 14.84
C THR A 50 -0.30 -28.57 16.06
N THR A 51 0.79 -27.80 16.05
CA THR A 51 1.16 -26.89 17.16
C THR A 51 1.10 -25.41 16.79
N ALA A 52 1.24 -25.07 15.50
CA ALA A 52 1.12 -23.69 15.00
C ALA A 52 -0.34 -23.19 14.97
N GLU A 53 -1.32 -24.09 14.81
CA GLU A 53 -2.75 -23.74 14.77
C GLU A 53 -3.28 -23.29 16.15
N ARG A 54 -2.78 -23.88 17.24
CA ARG A 54 -3.15 -23.47 18.61
C ARG A 54 -2.61 -22.07 18.96
N GLY A 55 -1.37 -21.76 18.57
CA GLY A 55 -0.80 -20.44 18.75
C GLY A 55 -1.50 -19.37 17.92
N ASN A 56 -1.87 -19.69 16.68
CA ASN A 56 -2.66 -18.77 15.84
C ASN A 56 -4.08 -18.55 16.35
N GLU A 57 -4.74 -19.57 16.89
CA GLU A 57 -6.09 -19.41 17.43
C GLU A 57 -6.11 -18.61 18.74
N GLU A 58 -5.12 -18.82 19.63
CA GLU A 58 -4.96 -18.00 20.83
C GLU A 58 -4.68 -16.53 20.52
N ILE A 59 -3.89 -16.24 19.47
CA ILE A 59 -3.65 -14.87 19.00
C ILE A 59 -4.94 -14.26 18.45
N ARG A 60 -5.69 -15.00 17.62
CA ARG A 60 -6.97 -14.53 17.07
C ARG A 60 -8.01 -14.23 18.14
N ILE A 61 -8.18 -15.11 19.12
CA ILE A 61 -9.11 -14.90 20.23
C ILE A 61 -8.73 -13.64 21.02
N ARG A 62 -7.43 -13.46 21.30
CA ARG A 62 -6.93 -12.28 22.02
C ARG A 62 -7.13 -10.98 21.24
N ASP A 63 -6.92 -11.02 19.93
CA ASP A 63 -7.15 -9.87 19.06
C ASP A 63 -8.64 -9.53 18.97
N GLU A 64 -9.52 -10.52 18.87
CA GLU A 64 -10.98 -10.34 18.92
C GLU A 64 -11.46 -9.76 20.24
N GLU A 65 -10.96 -10.25 21.38
CA GLU A 65 -11.28 -9.71 22.70
C GLU A 65 -10.82 -8.27 22.86
N ARG A 66 -9.61 -7.95 22.38
CA ARG A 66 -9.09 -6.59 22.36
C ARG A 66 -9.98 -5.69 21.48
N HIS A 67 -10.39 -6.18 20.32
CA HIS A 67 -11.26 -5.44 19.40
C HIS A 67 -12.62 -5.15 20.03
N LYS A 68 -13.25 -6.15 20.66
CA LYS A 68 -14.52 -6.00 21.38
C LYS A 68 -14.41 -5.01 22.53
N LYS A 69 -13.31 -5.06 23.29
CA LYS A 69 -13.08 -4.12 24.41
C LYS A 69 -12.99 -2.68 23.89
N VAL A 70 -12.16 -2.44 22.87
CA VAL A 70 -12.03 -1.11 22.26
C VAL A 70 -13.36 -0.64 21.70
N GLN A 71 -14.13 -1.52 21.06
CA GLN A 71 -15.42 -1.15 20.48
C GLN A 71 -16.46 -0.80 21.56
N ASN A 72 -16.46 -1.50 22.70
CA ASN A 72 -17.32 -1.15 23.83
C ASN A 72 -16.96 0.22 24.42
N GLU A 73 -15.66 0.49 24.60
CA GLU A 73 -15.18 1.80 25.06
C GLU A 73 -15.61 2.93 24.11
N LEU A 74 -15.42 2.74 22.79
CA LEU A 74 -15.85 3.71 21.78
C LEU A 74 -17.39 3.90 21.76
N ASN A 75 -18.16 2.84 22.01
CA ASN A 75 -19.62 2.90 22.05
C ASN A 75 -20.16 3.74 23.21
N GLU A 76 -19.40 3.91 24.29
CA GLU A 76 -19.79 4.76 25.43
C GLU A 76 -19.38 6.22 25.25
N MET A 77 -18.46 6.51 24.31
CA MET A 77 -17.96 7.87 24.08
C MET A 77 -18.99 8.76 23.37
N PRO A 78 -19.15 10.04 23.75
CA PRO A 78 -19.97 10.98 23.01
C PRO A 78 -19.40 11.23 21.61
N GLU A 79 -20.24 11.69 20.69
CA GLU A 79 -19.85 11.90 19.29
C GLU A 79 -18.74 12.95 19.15
N SER A 80 -18.77 14.01 19.97
CA SER A 80 -17.71 15.02 20.01
C SER A 80 -16.34 14.42 20.35
N GLU A 81 -16.27 13.53 21.33
CA GLU A 81 -15.02 12.83 21.68
C GLU A 81 -14.55 11.87 20.57
N LEU A 82 -15.47 11.19 19.88
CA LEU A 82 -15.15 10.35 18.73
C LEU A 82 -14.54 11.17 17.59
N LEU A 83 -15.10 12.33 17.26
CA LEU A 83 -14.55 13.22 16.23
C LEU A 83 -13.22 13.84 16.65
N GLN A 84 -13.05 14.22 17.92
CA GLN A 84 -11.74 14.64 18.44
C GLN A 84 -10.69 13.53 18.32
N ALA A 85 -11.07 12.27 18.55
CA ALA A 85 -10.17 11.13 18.34
C ALA A 85 -9.78 10.99 16.85
N VAL A 86 -10.71 11.18 15.91
CA VAL A 86 -10.40 11.20 14.47
C VAL A 86 -9.39 12.31 14.14
N LEU A 87 -9.58 13.52 14.66
CA LEU A 87 -8.65 14.64 14.42
C LEU A 87 -7.24 14.35 14.96
N ARG A 88 -7.12 13.71 16.13
CA ARG A 88 -5.82 13.26 16.67
C ARG A 88 -5.16 12.20 15.79
N VAL A 89 -5.93 11.21 15.34
CA VAL A 89 -5.45 10.19 14.38
C VAL A 89 -4.94 10.86 13.10
N GLN A 90 -5.62 11.93 12.65
CA GLN A 90 -5.22 12.67 11.48
C GLN A 90 -3.91 13.45 11.67
N GLU A 91 -3.70 14.05 12.85
CA GLU A 91 -2.40 14.63 13.20
C GLU A 91 -1.28 13.59 13.20
N ASP A 92 -1.54 12.39 13.72
CA ASP A 92 -0.58 11.29 13.75
C ASP A 92 -0.30 10.72 12.34
N ARG A 93 -1.29 10.72 11.44
CA ARG A 93 -1.06 10.44 10.02
C ARG A 93 -0.10 11.44 9.41
N VAL A 94 -0.30 12.75 9.64
CA VAL A 94 0.62 13.78 9.15
C VAL A 94 2.05 13.55 9.66
N LYS A 95 2.22 13.18 10.93
CA LYS A 95 3.54 12.82 11.48
C LYS A 95 4.11 11.57 10.79
N THR A 96 3.29 10.54 10.58
CA THR A 96 3.71 9.30 9.90
C THR A 96 4.20 9.56 8.48
N TYR A 97 3.50 10.39 7.70
CA TYR A 97 3.98 10.81 6.37
C TYR A 97 5.31 11.57 6.43
N LYS A 98 5.49 12.46 7.41
CA LYS A 98 6.75 13.19 7.59
C LYS A 98 7.91 12.26 7.92
N ASN A 99 7.69 11.27 8.78
CA ASN A 99 8.70 10.27 9.11
C ASN A 99 9.03 9.44 7.87
N TYR A 100 8.03 8.95 7.15
CA TYR A 100 8.23 8.15 5.94
C TYR A 100 9.00 8.92 4.86
N GLU A 101 8.73 10.22 4.71
CA GLU A 101 9.47 11.11 3.81
C GLU A 101 10.92 11.34 4.27
N THR A 102 11.13 11.47 5.58
CA THR A 102 12.47 11.64 6.19
C THR A 102 13.32 10.38 6.00
N ASP A 103 12.72 9.20 6.15
CA ASP A 103 13.39 7.92 5.96
C ASP A 103 13.83 7.75 4.49
N LEU A 104 12.97 8.13 3.53
CA LEU A 104 13.38 8.18 2.12
C LEU A 104 14.53 9.17 1.91
N GLY A 105 14.48 10.35 2.51
CA GLY A 105 15.56 11.33 2.46
C GLY A 105 16.90 10.74 2.92
N THR A 106 16.89 9.97 4.00
CA THR A 106 18.05 9.24 4.53
C THR A 106 18.56 8.20 3.54
N VAL A 107 17.67 7.41 2.94
CA VAL A 107 18.03 6.41 1.92
C VAL A 107 18.69 7.07 0.70
N LEU A 108 18.10 8.13 0.17
CA LEU A 108 18.61 8.83 -1.02
C LEU A 108 19.95 9.53 -0.76
N HIS A 109 20.15 10.04 0.48
CA HIS A 109 21.39 10.69 0.89
C HIS A 109 22.53 9.69 1.11
N THR A 110 22.26 8.60 1.82
CA THR A 110 23.26 7.55 2.13
C THR A 110 23.53 6.63 0.95
N GLY A 111 22.61 6.54 -0.01
CA GLY A 111 22.66 5.55 -1.09
C GLY A 111 22.36 4.12 -0.62
N ASN A 112 22.03 3.92 0.67
CA ASN A 112 21.74 2.61 1.22
C ASN A 112 20.29 2.22 0.95
N MET A 113 20.05 1.62 -0.22
CA MET A 113 18.71 1.22 -0.67
C MET A 113 18.07 0.12 0.19
N THR A 114 18.85 -0.58 1.03
CA THR A 114 18.30 -1.61 1.92
C THR A 114 17.47 -1.04 3.06
N GLY A 115 17.61 0.26 3.38
CA GLY A 115 16.81 0.91 4.43
C GLY A 115 15.39 1.28 4.00
N TYR A 116 15.10 1.32 2.70
CA TYR A 116 13.78 1.71 2.21
C TYR A 116 12.69 0.66 2.50
N PRO A 117 12.92 -0.66 2.32
CA PRO A 117 11.99 -1.68 2.77
C PRO A 117 11.59 -1.57 4.26
N ASP A 118 12.53 -1.24 5.15
CA ASP A 118 12.25 -1.07 6.58
C ASP A 118 11.35 0.17 6.82
N ALA A 119 11.59 1.26 6.10
CA ALA A 119 10.74 2.44 6.13
C ALA A 119 9.32 2.13 5.67
N CYS A 120 9.17 1.34 4.59
CA CYS A 120 7.86 0.86 4.13
C CYS A 120 7.16 0.02 5.19
N LEU A 121 7.84 -0.93 5.82
CA LEU A 121 7.26 -1.78 6.87
C LEU A 121 6.78 -0.95 8.07
N SER A 122 7.60 -0.01 8.53
CA SER A 122 7.26 0.91 9.63
C SER A 122 6.05 1.79 9.29
N ALA A 123 6.04 2.38 8.09
CA ALA A 123 4.94 3.19 7.62
C ALA A 123 3.66 2.38 7.47
N THR A 124 3.71 1.18 6.86
CA THR A 124 2.56 0.28 6.71
C THR A 124 1.97 -0.09 8.06
N ALA A 125 2.80 -0.49 9.03
CA ALA A 125 2.31 -0.82 10.37
C ALA A 125 1.61 0.38 11.03
N SER A 126 2.20 1.56 10.93
CA SER A 126 1.63 2.80 11.48
C SER A 126 0.30 3.16 10.81
N PHE A 127 0.24 3.16 9.48
CA PHE A 127 -0.98 3.48 8.75
C PHE A 127 -2.09 2.45 8.96
N SER A 128 -1.77 1.16 9.14
CA SER A 128 -2.77 0.13 9.48
C SER A 128 -3.47 0.45 10.79
N VAL A 129 -2.71 0.71 11.87
CA VAL A 129 -3.27 1.04 13.19
C VAL A 129 -4.12 2.31 13.14
N LEU A 130 -3.63 3.35 12.46
CA LEU A 130 -4.36 4.61 12.32
C LEU A 130 -5.67 4.41 11.54
N SER A 131 -5.66 3.60 10.48
CA SER A 131 -6.85 3.33 9.66
C SER A 131 -7.86 2.44 10.38
N GLU A 132 -7.40 1.42 11.10
CA GLU A 132 -8.24 0.58 11.96
C GLU A 132 -8.97 1.42 13.02
N THR A 133 -8.28 2.39 13.61
CA THR A 133 -8.87 3.29 14.61
C THR A 133 -10.02 4.11 14.01
N VAL A 134 -9.83 4.71 12.83
CA VAL A 134 -10.92 5.47 12.17
C VAL A 134 -12.05 4.54 11.73
N ASN A 135 -11.75 3.34 11.23
CA ASN A 135 -12.78 2.36 10.85
C ASN A 135 -13.62 1.90 12.04
N ALA A 136 -13.01 1.73 13.22
CA ALA A 136 -13.72 1.41 14.45
C ALA A 136 -14.66 2.55 14.85
N ILE A 137 -14.19 3.80 14.79
CA ILE A 137 -15.03 4.98 15.05
C ILE A 137 -16.17 5.09 14.03
N GLN A 138 -15.88 4.91 12.75
CA GLN A 138 -16.89 4.89 11.69
C GLN A 138 -17.96 3.82 11.96
N SER A 139 -17.56 2.63 12.40
CA SER A 139 -18.50 1.55 12.72
C SER A 139 -19.43 1.90 13.88
N VAL A 140 -18.92 2.61 14.90
CA VAL A 140 -19.74 3.13 16.01
C VAL A 140 -20.72 4.19 15.52
N LEU A 141 -20.28 5.14 14.70
CA LEU A 141 -21.14 6.17 14.14
C LEU A 141 -22.20 5.61 13.18
N GLU A 142 -21.87 4.55 12.43
CA GLU A 142 -22.84 3.80 11.61
C GLU A 142 -23.94 3.17 12.48
N GLN A 143 -23.59 2.58 13.62
CA GLN A 143 -24.55 2.01 14.57
C GLN A 143 -25.45 3.06 15.22
N ARG A 144 -24.95 4.30 15.37
CA ARG A 144 -25.72 5.45 15.88
C ARG A 144 -26.51 6.18 14.80
N GLU A 145 -26.53 5.65 13.57
CA GLU A 145 -27.21 6.24 12.41
C GLU A 145 -26.72 7.65 12.02
N GLN A 146 -25.49 8.01 12.40
CA GLN A 146 -24.85 9.29 12.06
C GLN A 146 -24.33 9.31 10.62
N LYS A 147 -25.24 9.26 9.65
CA LYS A 147 -24.95 9.04 8.23
C LYS A 147 -24.01 10.09 7.61
N GLU A 148 -24.17 11.35 8.01
CA GLU A 148 -23.34 12.45 7.50
C GLU A 148 -21.89 12.31 7.95
N LEU A 149 -21.66 12.14 9.26
CA LEU A 149 -20.32 11.91 9.81
C LEU A 149 -19.66 10.67 9.19
N VAL A 150 -20.41 9.58 9.02
CA VAL A 150 -19.92 8.37 8.34
C VAL A 150 -19.51 8.67 6.90
N GLY A 151 -20.26 9.50 6.18
CA GLY A 151 -19.93 9.96 4.83
C GLY A 151 -18.58 10.68 4.79
N LEU A 152 -18.39 11.66 5.69
CA LEU A 152 -17.16 12.42 5.82
C LEU A 152 -15.96 11.51 6.15
N LEU A 153 -16.12 10.58 7.09
CA LEU A 153 -15.05 9.64 7.45
C LEU A 153 -14.67 8.71 6.29
N LYS A 154 -15.65 8.26 5.50
CA LYS A 154 -15.38 7.47 4.28
C LYS A 154 -14.61 8.27 3.23
N GLN A 155 -14.98 9.54 3.03
CA GLN A 155 -14.24 10.44 2.13
C GLN A 155 -12.80 10.65 2.62
N LEU A 156 -12.63 10.95 3.91
CA LEU A 156 -11.33 11.13 4.53
C LEU A 156 -10.44 9.87 4.37
N GLN A 157 -10.97 8.68 4.65
CA GLN A 157 -10.24 7.42 4.42
C GLN A 157 -9.89 7.20 2.95
N GLY A 158 -10.80 7.55 2.03
CA GLY A 158 -10.58 7.47 0.60
C GLY A 158 -9.40 8.33 0.15
N TYR A 159 -9.41 9.61 0.51
CA TYR A 159 -8.32 10.53 0.18
C TYR A 159 -6.99 10.13 0.84
N GLU A 160 -7.02 9.61 2.06
CA GLU A 160 -5.81 9.14 2.74
C GLU A 160 -5.21 7.88 2.08
N LYS A 161 -6.06 6.96 1.62
CA LYS A 161 -5.62 5.81 0.82
C LYS A 161 -4.96 6.27 -0.48
N ASP A 162 -5.60 7.21 -1.19
CA ASP A 162 -5.07 7.76 -2.44
C ASP A 162 -3.74 8.47 -2.20
N LYS A 163 -3.64 9.29 -1.16
CA LYS A 163 -2.40 9.98 -0.78
C LYS A 163 -1.28 8.99 -0.51
N LEU A 164 -1.52 7.95 0.28
CA LEU A 164 -0.51 6.92 0.57
C LEU A 164 -0.03 6.23 -0.72
N HIS A 165 -0.95 5.89 -1.62
CA HIS A 165 -0.61 5.28 -2.90
C HIS A 165 0.25 6.20 -3.78
N ILE A 166 -0.14 7.47 -3.91
CA ILE A 166 0.61 8.45 -4.70
C ILE A 166 1.97 8.75 -4.05
N THR A 167 2.04 8.84 -2.72
CA THR A 167 3.31 9.01 -1.99
C THR A 167 4.26 7.84 -2.23
N ALA A 168 3.79 6.59 -2.19
CA ALA A 168 4.62 5.43 -2.50
C ALA A 168 5.12 5.47 -3.96
N ALA A 169 4.26 5.84 -4.92
CA ALA A 169 4.67 6.01 -6.31
C ALA A 169 5.73 7.12 -6.47
N HIS A 170 5.52 8.25 -5.78
CA HIS A 170 6.46 9.38 -5.75
C HIS A 170 7.83 8.98 -5.20
N HIS A 171 7.85 8.18 -4.13
CA HIS A 171 9.09 7.65 -3.55
C HIS A 171 9.86 6.81 -4.56
N LEU A 172 9.18 5.88 -5.25
CA LEU A 172 9.80 5.03 -6.26
C LEU A 172 10.36 5.85 -7.44
N GLU A 173 9.64 6.89 -7.88
CA GLU A 173 10.14 7.80 -8.93
C GLU A 173 11.37 8.60 -8.49
N ARG A 174 11.40 9.07 -7.23
CA ARG A 174 12.60 9.73 -6.69
C ARG A 174 13.79 8.80 -6.58
N ILE A 175 13.55 7.54 -6.21
CA ILE A 175 14.57 6.49 -6.21
C ILE A 175 15.11 6.24 -7.63
N ARG A 176 14.22 6.11 -8.62
CA ARG A 176 14.60 5.93 -10.04
C ARG A 176 15.42 7.10 -10.54
N LYS A 177 14.97 8.34 -10.27
CA LYS A 177 15.71 9.56 -10.59
C LYS A 177 17.11 9.52 -10.00
N ARG A 178 17.24 9.24 -8.70
CA ARG A 178 18.53 9.16 -8.02
C ARG A 178 19.48 8.12 -8.61
N ASN A 179 18.96 6.97 -9.00
CA ASN A 179 19.73 5.91 -9.62
C ASN A 179 20.21 6.31 -11.03
N GLU A 180 19.38 6.99 -11.81
CA GLU A 180 19.76 7.54 -13.13
C GLU A 180 20.85 8.62 -12.99
N GLU A 181 20.75 9.50 -11.98
CA GLU A 181 21.75 10.54 -11.69
C GLU A 181 23.14 9.96 -11.35
N MET A 182 23.20 8.74 -10.79
CA MET A 182 24.47 8.08 -10.49
C MET A 182 25.11 7.39 -11.70
N GLN A 183 24.40 7.21 -12.81
CA GLN A 183 24.94 6.52 -13.96
C GLN A 183 25.95 7.39 -14.72
N PRO A 184 27.11 6.85 -15.13
CA PRO A 184 28.13 7.61 -15.85
C PRO A 184 27.68 8.10 -17.23
N ASN A 185 26.65 7.46 -17.82
CA ASN A 185 26.08 7.82 -19.12
C ASN A 185 24.58 8.17 -19.00
N CYS A 186 24.24 9.01 -18.02
CA CYS A 186 22.87 9.50 -17.83
C CYS A 186 22.31 10.12 -19.13
N ASP A 187 21.18 9.61 -19.63
CA ASP A 187 20.48 10.20 -20.77
C ASP A 187 19.69 11.44 -20.30
N PRO A 188 20.00 12.65 -20.79
CA PRO A 188 19.28 13.86 -20.41
C PRO A 188 17.77 13.79 -20.65
N ARG A 189 17.33 13.01 -21.65
CA ARG A 189 15.91 12.82 -21.95
C ARG A 189 15.24 11.98 -20.87
N ASN A 190 15.89 10.90 -20.43
CA ASN A 190 15.37 10.06 -19.35
C ASN A 190 15.30 10.84 -18.03
N MET A 191 16.35 11.62 -17.73
CA MET A 191 16.37 12.48 -16.55
C MET A 191 15.18 13.44 -16.53
N LYS A 192 14.94 14.13 -17.65
CA LYS A 192 13.81 15.06 -17.77
C LYS A 192 12.46 14.38 -17.56
N LEU A 193 12.26 13.17 -18.12
CA LEU A 193 11.02 12.42 -17.93
C LEU A 193 10.80 12.05 -16.45
N LEU A 194 11.85 11.65 -15.73
CA LEU A 194 11.78 11.35 -14.30
C LEU A 194 11.50 12.62 -13.48
N GLU A 195 12.09 13.76 -13.84
CA GLU A 195 11.79 15.05 -13.21
C GLU A 195 10.33 15.47 -13.38
N ASP A 196 9.82 15.38 -14.60
CA ASP A 196 8.42 15.68 -14.91
C ASP A 196 7.48 14.72 -14.14
N GLY A 197 7.85 13.43 -14.03
CA GLY A 197 7.13 12.42 -13.27
C GLY A 197 7.07 12.73 -11.77
N VAL A 198 8.21 13.06 -11.15
CA VAL A 198 8.30 13.46 -9.74
C VAL A 198 7.46 14.72 -9.48
N ALA A 199 7.60 15.75 -10.33
CA ALA A 199 6.82 16.98 -10.20
C ALA A 199 5.31 16.75 -10.33
N SER A 200 4.90 15.89 -11.27
CA SER A 200 3.48 15.53 -11.47
C SER A 200 2.90 14.81 -10.25
N LEU A 201 3.64 13.85 -9.67
CA LEU A 201 3.21 13.12 -8.48
C LEU A 201 3.13 14.03 -7.26
N GLN A 202 4.10 14.94 -7.09
CA GLN A 202 4.06 15.94 -6.01
C GLN A 202 2.84 16.86 -6.12
N HIS A 203 2.49 17.29 -7.34
CA HIS A 203 1.29 18.09 -7.56
C HIS A 203 0.01 17.34 -7.18
N LYS A 204 -0.08 16.04 -7.55
CA LYS A 204 -1.21 15.18 -7.15
C LYS A 204 -1.29 15.01 -5.64
N ILE A 205 -0.16 14.81 -4.95
CA ILE A 205 -0.11 14.74 -3.47
C ILE A 205 -0.70 16.01 -2.86
N ASN A 206 -0.29 17.18 -3.35
CA ASN A 206 -0.78 18.46 -2.83
C ASN A 206 -2.29 18.59 -3.04
N ALA A 207 -2.78 18.26 -4.24
CA ALA A 207 -4.22 18.27 -4.51
C ALA A 207 -4.99 17.32 -3.58
N THR A 208 -4.49 16.11 -3.32
CA THR A 208 -5.12 15.19 -2.36
C THR A 208 -5.08 15.73 -0.92
N VAL A 209 -4.00 16.41 -0.52
CA VAL A 209 -3.91 17.09 0.78
C VAL A 209 -4.95 18.19 0.91
N ASP A 210 -5.21 18.96 -0.15
CA ASP A 210 -6.24 20.00 -0.13
C ASP A 210 -7.62 19.38 0.11
N ASN A 211 -7.98 18.31 -0.60
CA ASN A 211 -9.23 17.57 -0.37
C ASN A 211 -9.34 17.01 1.07
N ILE A 212 -8.23 16.50 1.63
CA ILE A 212 -8.17 16.04 3.03
C ILE A 212 -8.46 17.20 3.98
N ASN A 213 -7.83 18.36 3.77
CA ASN A 213 -8.02 19.53 4.62
C ASN A 213 -9.46 20.06 4.56
N GLU A 214 -10.06 20.10 3.37
CA GLU A 214 -11.48 20.46 3.20
C GLU A 214 -12.39 19.52 4.01
N THR A 215 -12.17 18.20 3.92
CA THR A 215 -12.94 17.21 4.70
C THR A 215 -12.71 17.37 6.22
N ILE A 216 -11.47 17.68 6.65
CA ILE A 216 -11.16 17.94 8.07
C ILE A 216 -11.89 19.19 8.56
N ASP A 217 -11.95 20.24 7.76
CA ASP A 217 -12.63 21.48 8.13
C ASP A 217 -14.15 21.27 8.25
N GLU A 218 -14.74 20.44 7.38
CA GLU A 218 -16.14 19.99 7.52
C GLU A 218 -16.35 19.21 8.83
N ILE A 219 -15.46 18.27 9.18
CA ILE A 219 -15.51 17.53 10.46
C ILE A 219 -15.41 18.49 11.66
N ARG A 220 -14.57 19.53 11.57
CA ARG A 220 -14.43 20.55 12.63
C ARG A 220 -15.70 21.37 12.79
N CYS A 221 -16.37 21.74 11.70
CA CYS A 221 -17.67 22.41 11.75
C CYS A 221 -18.70 21.53 12.47
N MET A 222 -18.80 20.25 12.10
CA MET A 222 -19.72 19.31 12.76
C MET A 222 -19.42 19.15 14.26
N LEU A 223 -18.13 19.16 14.63
CA LEU A 223 -17.73 19.09 16.04
C LEU A 223 -18.20 20.33 16.83
N LEU A 224 -18.10 21.53 16.25
CA LEU A 224 -18.58 22.76 16.89
C LEU A 224 -20.11 22.72 17.09
N ASP A 225 -20.85 22.24 16.09
CA ASP A 225 -22.31 22.10 16.16
C ASP A 225 -22.76 21.10 17.25
N LEU A 226 -21.91 20.13 17.60
CA LEU A 226 -22.15 19.17 18.68
C LEU A 226 -21.82 19.75 20.06
N ASP A 227 -20.80 20.61 20.17
CA ASP A 227 -20.40 21.24 21.43
C ASP A 227 -21.38 22.37 21.87
N ASP A 228 -22.14 22.93 20.91
CA ASP A 228 -23.16 23.96 21.15
C ASP A 228 -24.54 23.41 21.60
N GLN A 229 -24.71 22.08 21.69
CA GLN A 229 -25.95 21.40 22.10
C GLN A 229 -25.93 20.93 23.56
#